data_AF-U1MZF2-F1
#
_entry.id   AF-U1MZF2-F1
#
_cell.length_a   1.000
_cell.length_b   1.000
_cell.length_c   1.000
_cell.angle_alpha   90.00
_cell.angle_beta   90.00
_cell.angle_gamma   90.00
#
_symmetry.space_group_name_H-M   'P 1'
#
loop_
_entity.id
_entity.type
_entity.pdbx_description
1 polymer ?
#
loop_
_entity_poly.entity_id
_entity_poly.type
_entity_poly.pdbx_seq_one_letter_code
_entity_poly.pdbx_strand_id
1 'polypeptide(L)'
;MWKRIGIIVCALLLAACSNESEQPAPTLEADAKVAKAYLEEQGYDVVSYEGDRTLSFEKADLLELPTRSTWEVQTTPPDAYIGRDIRQEHFIVRNHPLGQANVFVMMVDGEIIGGTSFPDSAEPLVGSAYSLDGKTAEELHPDYMEWRSEWEAKYSE
;
A
#
# COMPACT_ATOMS: atom_id res chain seq x y z
N MET A 1 -34.59 -65.15 1.17
CA MET A 1 -34.09 -63.88 0.60
C MET A 1 -34.28 -62.79 1.63
N TRP A 2 -33.17 -62.16 2.01
CA TRP A 2 -32.99 -61.39 3.24
C TRP A 2 -33.00 -59.89 2.93
N LYS A 3 -33.82 -59.09 3.61
CA LYS A 3 -33.55 -57.65 3.77
C LYS A 3 -33.92 -57.22 5.19
N ARG A 4 -32.91 -57.08 6.04
CA ARG A 4 -32.96 -56.31 7.28
C ARG A 4 -32.78 -54.83 6.90
N ILE A 5 -33.77 -54.00 7.21
CA ILE A 5 -33.65 -52.54 7.16
C ILE A 5 -33.02 -52.14 8.49
N GLY A 6 -31.72 -51.82 8.45
CA GLY A 6 -31.01 -51.22 9.57
C GLY A 6 -30.99 -49.70 9.40
N ILE A 7 -31.64 -49.00 10.33
CA ILE A 7 -31.52 -47.56 10.52
C ILE A 7 -30.11 -47.26 11.01
N ILE A 8 -29.36 -46.45 10.27
CA ILE A 8 -28.12 -45.82 10.76
C ILE A 8 -28.34 -44.32 10.71
N VAL A 9 -28.54 -43.75 11.91
CA VAL A 9 -28.44 -42.32 12.18
C VAL A 9 -26.95 -41.99 12.22
N CYS A 10 -26.43 -41.38 11.15
CA CYS A 10 -25.11 -40.75 11.17
C CYS A 10 -25.28 -39.29 11.59
N ALA A 11 -25.10 -39.02 12.88
CA ALA A 11 -24.87 -37.69 13.41
C ALA A 11 -23.47 -37.21 12.93
N LEU A 12 -23.43 -36.52 11.79
CA LEU A 12 -22.25 -35.78 11.36
C LEU A 12 -22.26 -34.42 12.06
N LEU A 13 -21.65 -34.37 13.25
CA LEU A 13 -21.22 -33.13 13.87
C LEU A 13 -19.98 -32.63 13.12
N LEU A 14 -20.20 -31.82 12.08
CA LEU A 14 -19.13 -31.03 11.49
C LEU A 14 -18.79 -29.89 12.46
N ALA A 15 -17.85 -30.15 13.37
CA ALA A 15 -17.06 -29.10 14.00
C ALA A 15 -16.14 -28.50 12.94
N ALA A 16 -16.67 -27.56 12.15
CA ALA A 16 -15.90 -26.66 11.31
C ALA A 16 -15.82 -25.31 12.01
N CYS A 17 -15.08 -25.27 13.13
CA CYS A 17 -14.71 -24.01 13.77
C CYS A 17 -13.19 -23.91 13.77
N SER A 18 -12.72 -22.82 13.16
CA SER A 18 -11.48 -22.11 13.47
C SER A 18 -10.18 -22.74 13.01
N ASN A 19 -9.78 -22.42 11.78
CA ASN A 19 -8.38 -22.12 11.50
C ASN A 19 -8.31 -20.67 11.00
N GLU A 20 -7.99 -19.77 11.92
CA GLU A 20 -7.37 -18.49 11.58
C GLU A 20 -6.08 -18.85 10.83
N SER A 21 -6.00 -18.49 9.56
CA SER A 21 -4.88 -18.85 8.71
C SER A 21 -3.62 -18.15 9.21
N GLU A 22 -2.72 -18.90 9.87
CA GLU A 22 -1.34 -18.50 10.07
C GLU A 22 -0.65 -18.44 8.69
N GLN A 23 -0.81 -17.32 7.99
CA GLN A 23 -0.08 -17.04 6.77
C GLN A 23 1.37 -16.73 7.19
N PRO A 24 2.38 -17.41 6.63
CA PRO A 24 3.77 -17.15 7.01
C PRO A 24 4.13 -15.69 6.71
N ALA A 25 4.88 -15.07 7.62
CA ALA A 25 5.36 -13.70 7.44
C ALA A 25 6.08 -13.55 6.08
N PRO A 26 5.88 -12.43 5.38
CA PRO A 26 6.46 -12.23 4.05
C PRO A 26 7.99 -12.19 4.15
N THR A 27 8.65 -12.75 3.13
CA THR A 27 10.12 -12.80 3.08
C THR A 27 10.67 -11.52 2.47
N LEU A 28 11.72 -10.95 3.08
CA LEU A 28 12.40 -9.76 2.57
C LEU A 28 13.20 -10.08 1.29
N GLU A 29 12.67 -9.70 0.13
CA GLU A 29 13.34 -9.82 -1.18
C GLU A 29 14.36 -8.68 -1.39
N ALA A 30 14.98 -8.61 -2.58
CA ALA A 30 16.03 -7.64 -2.88
C ALA A 30 15.53 -6.18 -2.76
N ASP A 31 14.38 -5.88 -3.37
CA ASP A 31 13.76 -4.56 -3.36
C ASP A 31 13.33 -4.16 -1.94
N ALA A 32 12.67 -5.06 -1.22
CA ALA A 32 12.32 -4.87 0.19
C ALA A 32 13.54 -4.52 1.08
N LYS A 33 14.73 -5.08 0.81
CA LYS A 33 15.96 -4.73 1.53
C LYS A 33 16.44 -3.31 1.22
N VAL A 34 16.34 -2.90 -0.04
CA VAL A 34 16.69 -1.54 -0.47
C VAL A 34 15.73 -0.53 0.15
N ALA A 35 14.42 -0.79 0.05
CA ALA A 35 13.38 0.04 0.66
C ALA A 35 13.55 0.15 2.19
N LYS A 36 13.80 -0.97 2.87
CA LYS A 36 14.07 -0.98 4.31
C LYS A 36 15.28 -0.11 4.68
N ALA A 37 16.40 -0.29 3.97
CA ALA A 37 17.61 0.48 4.24
C ALA A 37 17.40 1.99 4.04
N TYR A 38 16.64 2.37 3.01
CA TYR A 38 16.25 3.76 2.77
C TYR A 38 15.43 4.33 3.93
N LEU A 39 14.41 3.62 4.42
CA LEU A 39 13.60 4.08 5.55
C LEU A 39 14.44 4.25 6.82
N GLU A 40 15.36 3.32 7.08
CA GLU A 40 16.29 3.42 8.22
C GLU A 40 17.26 4.60 8.08
N GLU A 41 17.74 4.90 6.87
CA GLU A 41 18.59 6.07 6.58
C GLU A 41 17.84 7.40 6.79
N GLN A 42 16.54 7.44 6.50
CA GLN A 42 15.68 8.60 6.82
C GLN A 42 15.40 8.75 8.32
N GLY A 43 15.86 7.80 9.15
CA GLY A 43 15.72 7.84 10.61
C GLY A 43 14.44 7.19 11.13
N TYR A 44 13.77 6.36 10.32
CA TYR A 44 12.61 5.59 10.75
C TYR A 44 13.02 4.25 11.36
N ASP A 45 12.27 3.85 12.39
CA ASP A 45 12.42 2.52 13.00
C ASP A 45 11.46 1.56 12.32
N VAL A 46 11.96 0.64 11.48
CA VAL A 46 11.13 -0.36 10.80
C VAL A 46 10.69 -1.44 11.79
N VAL A 47 9.38 -1.53 12.04
CA VAL A 47 8.76 -2.49 12.98
C VAL A 47 8.54 -3.83 12.31
N SER A 48 7.95 -3.83 11.12
CA SER A 48 7.62 -5.04 10.36
C SER A 48 7.55 -4.76 8.86
N TYR A 49 7.73 -5.84 8.09
CA TYR A 49 7.46 -5.89 6.66
C TYR A 49 6.16 -6.66 6.45
N GLU A 50 5.21 -6.05 5.75
CA GLU A 50 3.85 -6.56 5.57
C GLU A 50 3.64 -7.17 4.17
N GLY A 51 4.66 -7.12 3.33
CA GLY A 51 4.66 -7.70 1.99
C GLY A 51 4.76 -6.64 0.90
N ASP A 52 4.51 -7.06 -0.33
CA ASP A 52 4.57 -6.20 -1.49
C ASP A 52 3.36 -6.39 -2.41
N ARG A 53 3.18 -5.43 -3.31
CA ARG A 53 2.27 -5.53 -4.44
C ARG A 53 2.83 -4.80 -5.64
N THR A 54 2.46 -5.25 -6.83
CA THR A 54 2.72 -4.52 -8.07
C THR A 54 1.48 -3.75 -8.50
N LEU A 55 1.65 -2.49 -8.85
CA LEU A 55 0.61 -1.62 -9.39
C LEU A 55 1.09 -1.03 -10.71
N SER A 56 0.15 -0.74 -11.60
CA SER A 56 0.35 0.08 -12.79
C SER A 56 -0.80 1.06 -12.90
N PHE A 57 -0.61 2.14 -13.65
CA PHE A 57 -1.65 3.13 -13.87
C PHE A 57 -1.51 3.74 -15.26
N GLU A 58 -2.65 4.13 -15.83
CA GLU A 58 -2.74 4.86 -17.08
C GLU A 58 -2.87 6.37 -16.81
N LYS A 59 -2.65 7.19 -17.84
CA LYS A 59 -2.73 8.65 -17.72
C LYS A 59 -4.05 9.11 -17.09
N ALA A 60 -5.17 8.50 -17.51
CA ALA A 60 -6.51 8.86 -17.01
C ALA A 60 -6.67 8.59 -15.50
N ASP A 61 -5.96 7.60 -14.95
CA ASP A 61 -6.04 7.27 -13.53
C ASP A 61 -5.47 8.39 -12.65
N LEU A 62 -4.58 9.26 -13.17
CA LEU A 62 -4.04 10.42 -12.45
C LEU A 62 -5.11 11.47 -12.09
N LEU A 63 -6.33 11.34 -12.62
CA LEU A 63 -7.46 12.19 -12.26
C LEU A 63 -8.34 11.57 -11.16
N GLU A 64 -8.21 10.27 -10.92
CA GLU A 64 -9.09 9.46 -10.08
C GLU A 64 -8.40 8.96 -8.81
N LEU A 65 -9.18 8.75 -7.75
CA LEU A 65 -8.67 8.08 -6.55
C LEU A 65 -8.59 6.56 -6.78
N PRO A 66 -7.59 5.85 -6.23
CA PRO A 66 -6.53 6.35 -5.32
C PRO A 66 -5.25 6.82 -6.03
N THR A 67 -5.17 6.71 -7.36
CA THR A 67 -3.94 7.00 -8.11
C THR A 67 -3.55 8.48 -8.00
N ARG A 68 -4.52 9.40 -8.14
CA ARG A 68 -4.30 10.83 -7.92
C ARG A 68 -3.71 11.13 -6.55
N SER A 69 -4.29 10.59 -5.48
CA SER A 69 -3.82 10.86 -4.12
C SER A 69 -2.44 10.27 -3.85
N THR A 70 -2.09 9.17 -4.52
CA THR A 70 -0.74 8.60 -4.45
C THR A 70 0.28 9.53 -5.09
N TRP A 71 -0.04 10.10 -6.25
CA TRP A 71 0.92 10.87 -7.04
C TRP A 71 1.02 12.35 -6.67
N GLU A 72 -0.02 12.94 -6.09
CA GLU A 72 0.01 14.34 -5.63
C GLU A 72 0.99 14.59 -4.48
N VAL A 73 1.40 13.54 -3.76
CA VAL A 73 2.35 13.60 -2.65
C VAL A 73 3.78 13.19 -3.00
N GLN A 74 4.07 13.01 -4.29
CA GLN A 74 5.42 12.66 -4.77
C GLN A 74 6.22 13.90 -5.18
N THR A 75 7.53 13.84 -4.99
CA THR A 75 8.46 14.87 -5.52
C THR A 75 8.84 14.61 -6.98
N THR A 76 8.68 13.38 -7.45
CA THR A 76 8.96 12.96 -8.83
C THR A 76 7.67 12.99 -9.67
N PRO A 77 7.68 13.53 -10.90
CA PRO A 77 6.50 13.54 -11.76
C PRO A 77 6.11 12.12 -12.23
N PRO A 78 4.80 11.83 -12.44
CA PRO A 78 4.31 10.50 -12.82
C PRO A 78 4.61 10.11 -14.27
N ASP A 79 4.93 11.06 -15.15
CA ASP A 79 4.99 10.86 -16.61
C ASP A 79 5.90 9.70 -17.04
N ALA A 80 7.03 9.53 -16.37
CA ALA A 80 8.01 8.48 -16.68
C ALA A 80 7.56 7.07 -16.26
N TYR A 81 6.43 6.97 -15.54
CA TYR A 81 5.95 5.75 -14.91
C TYR A 81 4.57 5.31 -15.40
N ILE A 82 3.92 6.10 -16.27
CA ILE A 82 2.65 5.73 -16.90
C ILE A 82 2.82 4.41 -17.68
N GLY A 83 1.93 3.45 -17.43
CA GLY A 83 1.93 2.13 -18.07
C GLY A 83 3.06 1.20 -17.62
N ARG A 84 3.85 1.59 -16.61
CA ARG A 84 4.92 0.76 -16.04
C ARG A 84 4.44 0.04 -14.79
N ASP A 85 5.06 -1.11 -14.53
CA ASP A 85 4.92 -1.82 -13.26
C ASP A 85 5.73 -1.10 -12.18
N ILE A 86 5.04 -0.73 -11.09
CA ILE A 86 5.60 -0.13 -9.89
C ILE A 86 5.40 -1.12 -8.75
N ARG A 87 6.51 -1.54 -8.15
CA ARG A 87 6.47 -2.36 -6.94
C ARG A 87 6.27 -1.45 -5.73
N GLN A 88 5.39 -1.85 -4.82
CA GLN A 88 5.18 -1.19 -3.53
C GLN A 88 5.59 -2.13 -2.42
N GLU A 89 6.60 -1.76 -1.67
CA GLU A 89 7.08 -2.47 -0.49
C GLU A 89 6.42 -1.88 0.75
N HIS A 90 5.66 -2.69 1.50
CA HIS A 90 4.85 -2.23 2.64
C HIS A 90 5.53 -2.52 3.97
N PHE A 91 5.76 -1.47 4.76
CA PHE A 91 6.33 -1.55 6.10
C PHE A 91 5.42 -0.87 7.12
N ILE A 92 5.48 -1.34 8.37
CA ILE A 92 5.08 -0.55 9.53
C ILE A 92 6.34 0.08 10.12
N VAL A 93 6.31 1.38 10.33
CA VAL A 93 7.43 2.14 10.89
C VAL A 93 7.03 2.95 12.12
N ARG A 94 8.01 3.32 12.94
CA ARG A 94 7.91 4.32 14.01
C ARG A 94 8.87 5.47 13.73
N ASN A 95 8.77 6.50 14.57
CA ASN A 95 9.50 7.77 14.41
C ASN A 95 9.12 8.52 13.12
N HIS A 96 7.91 8.26 12.61
CA HIS A 96 7.35 8.97 11.47
C HIS A 96 6.56 10.20 11.97
N PRO A 97 6.41 11.28 11.18
CA PRO A 97 5.61 12.46 11.59
C PRO A 97 4.15 12.15 11.96
N LEU A 98 3.62 11.03 11.46
CA LEU A 98 2.28 10.50 11.81
C LEU A 98 2.28 9.56 13.04
N GLY A 99 3.41 9.39 13.73
CA GLY A 99 3.57 8.44 14.83
C GLY A 99 4.04 7.06 14.35
N GLN A 100 3.24 6.02 14.63
CA GLN A 100 3.39 4.72 13.96
C GLN A 100 2.61 4.78 12.64
N ALA A 101 3.23 4.35 11.54
CA ALA A 101 2.67 4.54 10.21
C ALA A 101 2.85 3.30 9.33
N ASN A 102 1.86 3.08 8.47
CA ASN A 102 1.98 2.21 7.30
C ASN A 102 2.68 3.01 6.20
N VAL A 103 3.76 2.47 5.66
CA VAL A 103 4.57 3.10 4.62
C VAL A 103 4.65 2.18 3.41
N PHE A 104 4.37 2.71 2.23
CA PHE A 104 4.46 2.02 0.95
C PHE A 104 5.56 2.68 0.12
N VAL A 105 6.73 2.05 0.05
CA VAL A 105 7.86 2.55 -0.76
C VAL A 105 7.64 2.11 -2.21
N MET A 106 7.58 3.07 -3.12
CA MET A 106 7.40 2.83 -4.55
C MET A 106 8.74 2.62 -5.23
N MET A 107 8.85 1.54 -5.99
CA MET A 107 10.07 1.11 -6.65
C MET A 107 9.84 0.74 -8.11
N VAL A 108 10.81 1.10 -8.95
CA VAL A 108 10.85 0.75 -10.37
C VAL A 108 12.29 0.38 -10.72
N ASP A 109 12.49 -0.77 -11.37
CA ASP A 109 13.82 -1.31 -11.72
C ASP A 109 14.81 -1.37 -10.54
N GLY A 110 14.31 -1.60 -9.31
CA GLY A 110 15.11 -1.63 -8.08
C GLY A 110 15.47 -0.25 -7.52
N GLU A 111 15.03 0.84 -8.14
CA GLU A 111 15.23 2.21 -7.67
C GLU A 111 13.99 2.74 -6.96
N ILE A 112 14.20 3.49 -5.87
CA ILE A 112 13.12 4.15 -5.13
C ILE A 112 12.70 5.41 -5.87
N ILE A 113 11.41 5.50 -6.19
CA ILE A 113 10.85 6.63 -6.93
C ILE A 113 9.96 7.54 -6.08
N GLY A 114 9.65 7.11 -4.86
CA GLY A 114 8.78 7.81 -3.92
C GLY A 114 8.04 6.84 -3.01
N GLY A 115 6.88 7.26 -2.51
CA GLY A 115 6.02 6.41 -1.70
C GLY A 115 4.98 7.19 -0.90
N THR A 116 4.15 6.45 -0.19
CA THR A 116 3.06 7.01 0.62
C THR A 116 3.11 6.52 2.05
N SER A 117 2.52 7.31 2.95
CA SER A 117 2.32 6.91 4.34
C SER A 117 0.88 7.15 4.80
N PHE A 118 0.46 6.36 5.79
CA PHE A 118 -0.84 6.47 6.45
C PHE A 118 -0.66 6.18 7.96
N PRO A 119 -1.43 6.82 8.86
CA PRO A 119 -1.38 6.47 10.26
C PRO A 119 -1.74 5.00 10.47
N ASP A 120 -0.98 4.30 11.33
CA ASP A 120 -1.30 2.94 11.70
C ASP A 120 -2.37 2.95 12.80
N SER A 121 -3.60 2.56 12.43
CA SER A 121 -4.80 2.68 13.26
C SER A 121 -5.59 1.37 13.25
N ALA A 122 -6.13 1.00 14.40
CA ALA A 122 -7.03 -0.15 14.53
C ALA A 122 -8.37 0.07 13.78
N GLU A 123 -8.79 1.33 13.66
CA GLU A 123 -9.99 1.70 12.91
C GLU A 123 -9.62 2.09 11.47
N PRO A 124 -10.42 1.68 10.46
CA PRO A 124 -10.22 2.10 9.08
C PRO A 124 -10.27 3.63 8.97
N LEU A 125 -9.18 4.21 8.49
CA LEU A 125 -9.11 5.65 8.23
C LEU A 125 -9.50 5.92 6.78
N VAL A 126 -10.38 6.89 6.59
CA VAL A 126 -10.71 7.44 5.27
C VAL A 126 -9.95 8.75 5.11
N GLY A 127 -9.12 8.84 4.09
CA GLY A 127 -8.32 10.03 3.82
C GLY A 127 -7.44 9.87 2.59
N SER A 128 -6.77 10.98 2.22
CA SER A 128 -5.72 10.99 1.20
C SER A 128 -4.41 10.41 1.72
N ALA A 129 -3.52 10.05 0.81
CA ALA A 129 -2.17 9.64 1.16
C ALA A 129 -1.37 10.83 1.71
N TYR A 130 -0.41 10.53 2.58
CA TYR A 130 0.68 11.43 2.90
C TYR A 130 1.93 10.99 2.15
N SER A 131 2.91 11.88 1.97
CA SER A 131 4.23 11.49 1.45
C SER A 131 4.97 10.56 2.43
N LEU A 132 6.12 10.03 2.02
CA LEU A 132 7.01 9.28 2.92
C LEU A 132 7.46 10.09 4.15
N ASP A 133 7.46 11.43 4.05
CA ASP A 133 7.80 12.34 5.14
C ASP A 133 6.55 12.85 5.89
N GLY A 134 5.39 12.23 5.68
CA GLY A 134 4.14 12.59 6.35
C GLY A 134 3.53 13.92 5.91
N LYS A 135 3.89 14.45 4.73
CA LYS A 135 3.32 15.71 4.21
C LYS A 135 2.06 15.49 3.39
N THR A 136 1.12 16.43 3.47
CA THR A 136 -0.04 16.46 2.56
C THR A 136 0.33 17.06 1.21
N ALA A 137 -0.58 16.92 0.24
CA ALA A 137 -0.44 17.56 -1.07
C ALA A 137 -0.34 19.09 -0.94
N GLU A 138 -1.13 19.69 -0.05
CA GLU A 138 -1.13 21.13 0.20
C GLU A 138 0.18 21.63 0.83
N GLU A 139 0.84 20.82 1.65
CA GLU A 139 2.16 21.16 2.21
C GLU A 139 3.29 21.07 1.16
N LEU A 140 3.11 20.23 0.14
CA LEU A 140 4.04 20.09 -0.97
C LEU A 140 3.81 21.13 -2.07
N HIS A 141 2.57 21.61 -2.22
CA HIS A 141 2.14 22.57 -3.23
C HIS A 141 1.52 23.81 -2.55
N PRO A 142 2.31 24.84 -2.19
CA PRO A 142 1.83 26.01 -1.45
C PRO A 142 0.63 26.71 -2.09
N ASP A 143 0.58 26.74 -3.43
CA ASP A 143 -0.55 27.24 -4.22
C ASP A 143 -1.39 26.07 -4.75
N TYR A 144 -1.85 25.20 -3.84
CA TYR A 144 -2.47 23.91 -4.18
C TYR A 144 -3.60 24.01 -5.22
N MET A 145 -4.44 25.05 -5.16
CA MET A 145 -5.54 25.22 -6.12
C MET A 145 -5.04 25.50 -7.55
N GLU A 146 -3.98 26.27 -7.69
CA GLU A 146 -3.35 26.54 -9.00
C GLU A 146 -2.66 25.26 -9.50
N TRP A 147 -1.86 24.64 -8.65
CA TRP A 147 -1.21 23.35 -8.95
C TRP A 147 -2.22 22.28 -9.38
N ARG A 148 -3.35 22.17 -8.68
CA ARG A 148 -4.42 21.20 -8.98
C ARG A 148 -5.05 21.47 -10.34
N SER A 149 -5.28 22.74 -10.67
CA SER A 149 -5.79 23.16 -11.99
C SER A 149 -4.80 22.79 -13.10
N GLU A 150 -3.51 23.03 -12.91
CA GLU A 150 -2.46 22.64 -13.87
C GLU A 150 -2.35 21.13 -14.03
N TRP A 151 -2.45 20.37 -12.93
CA TRP A 151 -2.48 18.92 -12.95
C TRP A 151 -3.66 18.41 -13.80
N GLU A 152 -4.87 18.91 -13.55
CA GLU A 152 -6.06 18.52 -14.30
C GLU A 152 -5.95 18.85 -15.78
N ALA A 153 -5.46 20.04 -16.12
CA ALA A 153 -5.21 20.43 -17.49
C ALA A 153 -4.23 19.47 -18.17
N LYS A 154 -3.10 19.15 -17.52
CA LYS A 154 -2.06 18.27 -18.08
C LYS A 154 -2.57 16.84 -18.34
N TYR A 155 -3.36 16.29 -17.42
CA TYR A 155 -3.73 14.87 -17.47
C TYR A 155 -5.12 14.57 -18.05
N SER A 156 -5.91 15.60 -18.39
CA SER A 156 -7.22 15.44 -19.07
C SER A 156 -7.14 15.40 -20.61
N GLU A 157 -5.99 15.71 -21.19
CA GLU A 157 -5.73 15.67 -22.65
C GLU A 157 -5.50 14.27 -23.23
#